data_AF-A0A8D6U672-F1
#
_entry.id   AF-A0A8D6U672-F1
#
_cell.length_a   1.000
_cell.length_b   1.000
_cell.length_c   1.000
_cell.angle_alpha   90.00
_cell.angle_beta   90.00
_cell.angle_gamma   90.00
#
_symmetry.space_group_name_H-M   'P 1'
#
loop_
_entity.id
_entity.type
_entity.pdbx_description
1 polymer ?
#
loop_
_entity_poly.entity_id
_entity_poly.type
_entity_poly.pdbx_seq_one_letter_code
_entity_poly.pdbx_strand_id
1 'polypeptide(L)'
;MWTITIAYLCFMTFNDIQMDKAADDAASTHWLDIAMVNGKFQLTDGDKTLYHDDLAFDHWEILLIAMERIKGRLEYCPTILNIMPEENTLTAYRQLFGTCNETYLKMDSTNFLRRFKHFFQKTGRQVATRTKKAVTYTYQTQPI
;
A
#
# COMPACT_ATOMS: atom_id res chain seq x y z
N MET A 1 23.17 -9.51 25.47
CA MET A 1 23.58 -8.69 24.31
C MET A 1 22.57 -7.57 24.17
N TRP A 2 22.99 -6.32 23.95
CA TRP A 2 22.07 -5.21 23.70
C TRP A 2 22.10 -4.90 22.19
N THR A 3 20.93 -4.86 21.58
CA THR A 3 20.77 -4.64 20.14
C THR A 3 19.86 -3.43 19.93
N ILE A 4 20.23 -2.56 18.99
CA ILE A 4 19.42 -1.42 18.54
C ILE A 4 19.19 -1.59 17.05
N THR A 5 17.93 -1.48 16.62
CA THR A 5 17.52 -1.60 15.22
C THR A 5 17.02 -0.25 14.69
N ILE A 6 17.41 0.10 13.46
CA ILE A 6 16.85 1.24 12.73
C ILE A 6 16.01 0.70 11.58
N ALA A 7 14.69 0.87 11.65
CA ALA A 7 13.77 0.42 10.61
C ALA A 7 13.53 1.51 9.55
N TYR A 8 13.45 1.07 8.29
CA TYR A 8 13.17 1.93 7.14
C TYR A 8 11.89 1.49 6.43
N LEU A 9 11.20 2.44 5.79
CA LEU A 9 10.03 2.18 4.95
C LEU A 9 10.37 2.54 3.50
N CYS A 10 10.21 1.58 2.61
CA CYS A 10 10.42 1.75 1.17
C CYS A 10 9.13 1.41 0.41
N PHE A 11 8.89 2.13 -0.68
CA PHE A 11 7.77 1.88 -1.60
C PHE A 11 8.36 1.49 -2.95
N MET A 12 8.07 0.27 -3.40
CA MET A 12 8.59 -0.31 -4.62
C MET A 12 7.43 -0.89 -5.42
N THR A 13 7.51 -0.86 -6.74
CA THR A 13 6.49 -1.53 -7.55
C THR A 13 6.72 -3.03 -7.51
N PHE A 14 5.64 -3.81 -7.50
CA PHE A 14 5.72 -5.27 -7.39
C PHE A 14 6.55 -5.90 -8.52
N ASN A 15 6.50 -5.32 -9.72
CA ASN A 15 7.17 -5.86 -10.90
C ASN A 15 8.69 -5.62 -10.90
N ASP A 16 9.20 -4.69 -10.09
CA ASP A 16 10.61 -4.35 -10.07
C ASP A 16 11.47 -5.39 -9.33
N ILE A 17 10.85 -6.36 -8.67
CA ILE A 17 11.53 -7.31 -7.78
C ILE A 17 11.22 -8.74 -8.21
N GLN A 18 12.23 -9.40 -8.77
CA GLN A 18 12.20 -10.84 -8.99
C GLN A 18 12.57 -11.54 -7.66
N MET A 19 11.55 -11.98 -6.90
CA MET A 19 11.72 -12.76 -5.66
C MET A 19 11.84 -14.27 -5.96
N ASP A 20 12.67 -14.66 -6.93
CA ASP A 20 12.74 -16.07 -7.35
C ASP A 20 13.60 -16.94 -6.41
N LYS A 21 14.39 -16.33 -5.51
CA LYS A 21 15.24 -17.07 -4.58
C LYS A 21 15.57 -16.27 -3.32
N ALA A 22 15.42 -16.92 -2.17
CA ALA A 22 15.97 -16.41 -0.91
C ALA A 22 17.50 -16.29 -1.02
N ALA A 23 18.06 -15.22 -0.45
CA ALA A 23 19.51 -15.01 -0.38
C ALA A 23 20.14 -15.90 0.72
N ASP A 24 21.45 -15.76 0.93
CA ASP A 24 22.26 -16.71 1.72
C ASP A 24 21.76 -16.94 3.16
N ASP A 25 21.25 -15.92 3.84
CA ASP A 25 20.83 -15.99 5.26
C ASP A 25 19.35 -16.36 5.46
N ALA A 26 18.56 -16.46 4.39
CA ALA A 26 17.13 -16.71 4.46
C ALA A 26 16.78 -18.08 3.86
N ALA A 27 16.00 -18.88 4.58
CA ALA A 27 15.49 -20.15 4.06
C ALA A 27 14.41 -19.93 2.97
N SER A 28 13.63 -18.85 3.07
CA SER A 28 12.62 -18.46 2.09
C SER A 28 12.38 -16.94 2.10
N THR A 29 11.77 -16.41 1.04
CA THR A 29 11.35 -14.99 0.95
C THR A 29 10.02 -14.90 0.21
N HIS A 30 9.03 -14.28 0.84
CA HIS A 30 7.64 -14.29 0.39
C HIS A 30 7.10 -12.86 0.38
N TRP A 31 6.22 -12.56 -0.58
CA TRP A 31 5.36 -11.38 -0.48
C TRP A 31 4.19 -11.70 0.43
N LEU A 32 3.95 -10.82 1.41
CA LEU A 32 2.84 -10.93 2.34
C LEU A 32 1.80 -9.88 2.02
N ASP A 33 0.54 -10.26 2.11
CA ASP A 33 -0.59 -9.34 1.97
C ASP A 33 -0.81 -8.60 3.29
N ILE A 34 -1.02 -7.29 3.19
CA ILE A 34 -1.29 -6.41 4.32
C ILE A 34 -2.60 -5.67 4.14
N ALA A 35 -3.34 -5.49 5.24
CA ALA A 35 -4.52 -4.64 5.25
C ALA A 35 -4.81 -4.10 6.67
N MET A 36 -5.51 -2.98 6.73
CA MET A 36 -6.20 -2.54 7.94
C MET A 36 -7.65 -3.00 7.84
N VAL A 37 -8.10 -3.84 8.77
CA VAL A 37 -9.47 -4.34 8.82
C VAL A 37 -10.09 -4.10 10.19
N ASN A 38 -11.22 -3.40 10.23
CA ASN A 38 -11.89 -2.95 11.46
C ASN A 38 -10.92 -2.25 12.44
N GLY A 39 -10.01 -1.44 11.91
CA GLY A 39 -8.98 -0.74 12.68
C GLY A 39 -7.84 -1.61 13.21
N LYS A 40 -7.76 -2.89 12.82
CA LYS A 40 -6.69 -3.82 13.18
C LYS A 40 -5.82 -4.13 11.98
N PHE A 41 -4.51 -4.24 12.20
CA PHE A 41 -3.59 -4.71 11.18
C PHE A 41 -3.80 -6.21 10.92
N GLN A 42 -3.82 -6.59 9.65
CA GLN A 42 -3.85 -7.96 9.18
C GLN A 42 -2.65 -8.21 8.28
N LEU A 43 -2.02 -9.37 8.48
CA LEU A 43 -0.90 -9.85 7.72
C LEU A 43 -1.19 -11.30 7.31
N THR A 44 -1.12 -11.60 6.02
CA THR A 44 -1.43 -12.93 5.48
C THR A 44 -0.39 -13.41 4.49
N ASP A 45 -0.08 -14.72 4.55
CA ASP A 45 0.73 -15.45 3.58
C ASP A 45 -0.20 -16.45 2.86
N GLY A 46 -0.75 -16.05 1.72
CA GLY A 46 -1.83 -16.79 1.07
C GLY A 46 -3.03 -16.99 2.01
N ASP A 47 -3.35 -18.24 2.33
CA ASP A 47 -4.46 -18.58 3.25
C ASP A 47 -4.09 -18.50 4.73
N LYS A 48 -2.80 -18.34 5.07
CA LYS A 48 -2.33 -18.28 6.46
C LYS A 48 -2.39 -16.85 6.99
N THR A 49 -3.12 -16.63 8.08
CA THR A 49 -3.02 -15.39 8.87
C THR A 49 -1.84 -15.47 9.83
N LEU A 50 -1.03 -14.40 9.88
CA LEU A 50 0.09 -14.25 10.79
C LEU A 50 -0.26 -13.27 11.93
N TYR A 51 0.24 -13.57 13.11
CA TYR A 51 0.04 -12.79 14.33
C TYR A 51 1.39 -12.33 14.90
N HIS A 52 1.35 -11.54 15.97
CA HIS A 52 2.54 -11.02 16.65
C HIS A 52 3.62 -12.09 16.87
N ASP A 53 3.25 -13.24 17.44
CA ASP A 53 4.21 -14.31 17.79
C ASP A 53 4.73 -15.11 16.59
N ASP A 54 4.16 -14.92 15.40
CA ASP A 54 4.68 -15.50 14.15
C ASP A 54 5.88 -14.71 13.60
N LEU A 55 6.11 -13.48 14.08
CA LEU A 55 7.24 -12.65 13.67
C LEU A 55 8.35 -12.64 14.72
N ALA A 56 9.60 -12.56 14.26
CA ALA A 56 10.76 -12.47 15.14
C ALA A 56 10.87 -11.10 15.80
N PHE A 57 11.45 -11.07 17.01
CA PHE A 57 11.78 -9.87 17.75
C PHE A 57 10.58 -8.92 17.94
N ASP A 58 10.71 -7.67 17.51
CA ASP A 58 9.72 -6.58 17.56
C ASP A 58 9.22 -6.19 16.15
N HIS A 59 9.30 -7.12 15.20
CA HIS A 59 8.93 -6.83 13.81
C HIS A 59 7.44 -6.53 13.64
N TRP A 60 6.58 -7.08 14.51
CA TRP A 60 5.16 -6.74 14.50
C TRP A 60 4.93 -5.25 14.80
N GLU A 61 5.60 -4.72 15.83
CA GLU A 61 5.56 -3.31 16.20
C GLU A 61 6.09 -2.42 15.08
N ILE A 62 7.19 -2.82 14.43
CA ILE A 62 7.75 -2.11 13.28
C ILE A 62 6.72 -2.00 12.14
N LEU A 63 6.00 -3.08 11.83
CA LEU A 63 4.94 -3.07 10.82
C LEU A 63 3.75 -2.19 11.22
N LEU A 64 3.31 -2.24 12.48
CA LEU A 64 2.24 -1.37 12.98
C LEU A 64 2.61 0.11 12.86
N ILE A 65 3.83 0.48 13.26
CA ILE A 65 4.35 1.85 13.14
C ILE A 65 4.42 2.27 11.67
N ALA A 66 4.88 1.39 10.78
CA ALA A 66 4.91 1.65 9.35
C ALA A 66 3.50 1.92 8.78
N MET A 67 2.51 1.11 9.15
CA MET A 67 1.13 1.27 8.71
C MET A 67 0.50 2.56 9.23
N GLU A 68 0.69 2.92 10.50
CA GLU A 68 0.20 4.19 11.04
C GLU A 68 0.90 5.39 10.37
N ARG A 69 2.20 5.27 10.06
CA ARG A 69 2.96 6.31 9.33
C ARG A 69 2.50 6.46 7.87
N ILE A 70 2.09 5.38 7.21
CA ILE A 70 1.47 5.44 5.87
C ILE A 70 0.13 6.13 5.98
N LYS A 71 -0.74 5.65 6.89
CA LYS A 71 -2.09 6.18 7.13
C LYS A 71 -2.08 7.67 7.46
N GLY A 72 -1.18 8.10 8.34
CA GLY A 72 -1.03 9.50 8.72
C GLY A 72 -0.62 10.42 7.58
N ARG A 73 0.01 9.88 6.52
CA ARG A 73 0.49 10.64 5.35
C ARG A 73 -0.47 10.69 4.17
N LEU A 74 -1.53 9.88 4.19
CA LEU A 74 -2.47 9.72 3.07
C LEU A 74 -3.07 11.06 2.59
N GLU A 75 -3.32 11.99 3.50
CA GLU A 75 -4.04 13.23 3.15
C GLU A 75 -3.17 14.36 2.63
N TYR A 76 -1.87 14.34 2.90
CA TYR A 76 -0.98 15.47 2.56
C TYR A 76 0.25 15.07 1.75
N CYS A 77 0.77 13.85 1.92
CA CYS A 77 1.94 13.36 1.18
C CYS A 77 1.88 11.82 1.05
N PRO A 78 0.98 11.29 0.21
CA PRO A 78 0.73 9.85 0.09
C PRO A 78 1.84 9.14 -0.70
N THR A 79 3.04 9.05 -0.13
CA THR A 79 4.20 8.38 -0.74
C THR A 79 3.94 6.92 -1.08
N ILE A 80 2.93 6.28 -0.45
CA ILE A 80 2.44 4.94 -0.80
C ILE A 80 2.01 4.84 -2.26
N LEU A 81 1.62 5.94 -2.91
CA LEU A 81 1.28 5.94 -4.34
C LEU A 81 2.43 5.45 -5.22
N ASN A 82 3.69 5.57 -4.79
CA ASN A 82 4.86 5.12 -5.55
C ASN A 82 4.90 3.60 -5.81
N ILE A 83 4.06 2.79 -5.13
CA ILE A 83 3.93 1.35 -5.47
C ILE A 83 3.04 1.12 -6.70
N MET A 84 2.27 2.13 -7.10
CA MET A 84 1.33 2.05 -8.21
C MET A 84 2.02 2.40 -9.52
N PRO A 85 1.56 1.83 -10.66
CA PRO A 85 2.01 2.28 -11.97
C PRO A 85 1.71 3.77 -12.16
N GLU A 86 2.50 4.44 -13.01
CA GLU A 86 2.41 5.88 -13.32
C GLU A 86 0.98 6.35 -13.61
N GLU A 87 0.18 5.47 -14.22
CA GLU A 87 -1.21 5.74 -14.60
C GLU A 87 -2.12 4.58 -14.15
N ASN A 88 -3.23 4.89 -13.46
CA ASN A 88 -4.24 3.91 -13.09
C ASN A 88 -5.63 4.54 -12.91
N THR A 89 -6.65 3.73 -12.64
CA THR A 89 -8.02 4.20 -12.38
C THR A 89 -8.14 4.73 -10.94
N LEU A 90 -9.07 5.68 -10.72
CA LEU A 90 -9.39 6.15 -9.36
C LEU A 90 -9.85 5.04 -8.43
N THR A 91 -10.50 4.01 -8.96
CA THR A 91 -10.93 2.86 -8.16
C THR A 91 -9.73 2.11 -7.58
N ALA A 92 -8.66 1.93 -8.37
CA ALA A 92 -7.44 1.28 -7.91
C ALA A 92 -6.72 2.12 -6.85
N TYR A 93 -6.56 3.42 -7.06
CA TYR A 93 -6.00 4.31 -6.04
C TYR A 93 -6.84 4.30 -4.75
N ARG A 94 -8.17 4.41 -4.86
CA ARG A 94 -9.08 4.34 -3.72
C ARG A 94 -8.96 3.01 -2.97
N GLN A 95 -8.78 1.89 -3.67
CA GLN A 95 -8.52 0.60 -3.04
C GLN A 95 -7.21 0.61 -2.25
N LEU A 96 -6.12 1.15 -2.80
CA LEU A 96 -4.85 1.30 -2.08
C LEU A 96 -4.99 2.12 -0.80
N PHE A 97 -5.63 3.30 -0.88
CA PHE A 97 -5.93 4.12 0.30
C PHE A 97 -6.81 3.34 1.29
N GLY A 98 -7.78 2.59 0.77
CA GLY A 98 -8.68 1.71 1.52
C GLY A 98 -7.96 0.61 2.30
N THR A 99 -6.93 -0.01 1.72
CA THR A 99 -6.08 -1.00 2.38
C THR A 99 -5.41 -0.43 3.62
N CYS A 100 -5.02 0.84 3.58
CA CYS A 100 -4.40 1.53 4.72
C CYS A 100 -5.43 2.14 5.69
N ASN A 101 -6.63 2.46 5.19
CA ASN A 101 -7.73 3.05 5.94
C ASN A 101 -9.07 2.77 5.24
N GLU A 102 -9.82 1.81 5.79
CA GLU A 102 -11.07 1.29 5.20
C GLU A 102 -12.16 2.34 5.00
N THR A 103 -12.09 3.49 5.68
CA THR A 103 -13.07 4.56 5.49
C THR A 103 -13.13 5.03 4.04
N TYR A 104 -12.02 4.96 3.30
CA TYR A 104 -11.99 5.29 1.88
C TYR A 104 -12.69 4.24 1.00
N LEU A 105 -12.85 3.00 1.47
CA LEU A 105 -13.63 1.98 0.77
C LEU A 105 -15.14 2.27 0.80
N LYS A 106 -15.61 3.03 1.80
CA LYS A 106 -17.01 3.47 1.93
C LYS A 106 -17.34 4.66 1.01
N MET A 107 -16.32 5.33 0.46
CA MET A 107 -16.48 6.44 -0.48
C MET A 107 -16.56 5.91 -1.92
N ASP A 108 -17.36 6.56 -2.76
CA ASP A 108 -17.28 6.34 -4.20
C ASP A 108 -16.07 7.10 -4.82
N SER A 109 -15.72 6.75 -6.05
CA SER A 109 -14.56 7.33 -6.76
C SER A 109 -14.70 8.84 -7.03
N THR A 110 -15.91 9.39 -7.12
CA THR A 110 -16.15 10.83 -7.34
C THR A 110 -15.83 11.61 -6.07
N ASN A 111 -16.32 11.13 -4.93
CA ASN A 111 -16.04 11.72 -3.63
C ASN A 111 -14.57 11.58 -3.23
N PHE A 112 -13.96 10.42 -3.53
CA PHE A 112 -12.52 10.21 -3.39
C PHE A 112 -11.73 11.23 -4.23
N LEU A 113 -12.05 11.38 -5.53
CA LEU A 113 -11.38 12.36 -6.38
C LEU A 113 -11.56 13.79 -5.84
N ARG A 114 -12.76 14.16 -5.40
CA ARG A 114 -13.02 15.51 -4.86
C ARG A 114 -12.10 15.83 -3.68
N ARG A 115 -11.90 14.86 -2.78
CA ARG A 115 -11.02 15.00 -1.60
C ARG A 115 -9.55 15.08 -1.97
N PHE A 116 -9.10 14.20 -2.86
CA PHE A 116 -7.68 14.02 -3.20
C PHE A 116 -7.29 14.64 -4.54
N LYS A 117 -8.10 15.54 -5.10
CA LYS A 117 -7.91 16.11 -6.44
C LYS A 117 -6.53 16.72 -6.68
N HIS A 118 -5.88 17.19 -5.62
CA HIS A 118 -4.58 17.84 -5.68
C HIS A 118 -3.43 16.85 -5.91
N PHE A 119 -3.66 15.55 -5.73
CA PHE A 119 -2.68 14.52 -6.07
C PHE A 119 -2.86 13.96 -7.48
N PHE A 120 -4.04 14.10 -8.08
CA PHE A 120 -4.39 13.36 -9.29
C PHE A 120 -4.58 14.26 -10.51
N GLN A 121 -3.96 13.87 -11.62
CA GLN A 121 -4.17 14.52 -12.91
C GLN A 121 -4.91 13.56 -13.84
N LYS A 122 -6.08 13.99 -14.33
CA LYS A 122 -6.88 13.23 -15.28
C LYS A 122 -6.11 13.06 -16.58
N THR A 123 -6.05 11.84 -17.10
CA THR A 123 -5.48 11.57 -18.42
C THR A 123 -6.56 11.58 -19.52
N GLY A 124 -6.14 11.47 -20.78
CA GLY A 124 -7.05 11.24 -21.91
C GLY A 124 -7.40 9.76 -22.16
N ARG A 125 -6.86 8.83 -21.36
CA ARG A 125 -6.96 7.39 -21.59
C ARG A 125 -8.10 6.78 -20.77
N GLN A 126 -8.55 5.62 -21.23
CA GLN A 126 -9.55 4.82 -20.55
C GLN A 126 -9.21 3.35 -20.64
N VAL A 127 -9.42 2.62 -19.54
CA VAL A 127 -9.25 1.17 -19.49
C VAL A 127 -10.61 0.50 -19.44
N ALA A 128 -10.76 -0.62 -20.15
CA ALA A 128 -11.96 -1.43 -20.04
C ALA A 128 -12.02 -2.05 -18.63
N THR A 129 -13.15 -1.91 -17.96
CA THR A 129 -13.47 -2.65 -16.73
C THR A 129 -14.63 -3.60 -17.00
N ARG A 130 -14.98 -4.44 -16.01
CA ARG A 130 -16.07 -5.43 -16.13
C ARG A 130 -17.41 -4.82 -16.58
N THR A 131 -17.68 -3.56 -16.25
CA THR A 131 -18.97 -2.91 -16.55
C THR A 131 -18.87 -1.75 -17.52
N LYS A 132 -17.76 -0.99 -17.52
CA LYS A 132 -17.61 0.19 -18.39
C LYS A 132 -16.14 0.56 -18.61
N LYS A 133 -15.89 1.50 -19.52
CA LYS A 133 -14.58 2.14 -19.61
C LYS A 133 -14.38 3.09 -18.42
N ALA A 134 -13.23 3.01 -17.77
CA ALA A 134 -12.85 3.87 -16.65
C ALA A 134 -11.73 4.81 -17.07
N VAL A 135 -11.88 6.10 -16.79
CA VAL A 135 -10.82 7.10 -17.00
C VAL A 135 -9.66 6.84 -16.04
N THR A 136 -8.45 7.02 -16.54
CA THR A 136 -7.22 6.91 -15.76
C THR A 136 -6.70 8.27 -15.33
N TYR A 137 -5.84 8.24 -14.32
CA TYR A 137 -5.24 9.39 -13.68
C TYR A 137 -3.76 9.05 -13.43
N THR A 138 -2.90 10.03 -13.60
CA THR A 138 -1.55 10.00 -13.02
C THR A 138 -1.60 10.64 -11.64
N TYR A 139 -0.53 10.46 -10.86
CA TYR A 139 -0.41 11.08 -9.54
C TYR A 139 0.88 11.86 -9.38
N GLN A 140 0.89 12.78 -8.42
CA GLN A 140 2.08 13.49 -7.97
C GLN A 140 2.26 13.24 -6.47
N THR A 141 3.42 12.69 -6.11
CA THR A 141 3.92 12.71 -4.74
C THR A 141 4.85 13.92 -4.64
N GLN A 142 4.56 14.85 -3.73
CA GLN A 142 5.49 15.96 -3.49
C GLN A 142 6.83 15.34 -3.02
N PRO A 143 7.96 15.67 -3.65
CA PRO A 143 9.25 15.26 -3.12
C PRO A 143 9.46 15.91 -1.75
N ILE A 144 10.04 15.14 -0.82
CA ILE A 144 10.58 15.66 0.45
C ILE A 144 11.76 16.57 0.12
#